data_AF-A0A5N5PUW5-F1
#
_entry.id   AF-A0A5N5PUW5-F1
#
_cell.length_a   1.000
_cell.length_b   1.000
_cell.length_c   1.000
_cell.angle_alpha   90.00
_cell.angle_beta   90.00
_cell.angle_gamma   90.00
#
_symmetry.space_group_name_H-M   'P 1'
#
loop_
_entity.id
_entity.type
_entity.pdbx_description
1 polymer ?
#
loop_
_entity_poly.entity_id
_entity_poly.type
_entity_poly.pdbx_seq_one_letter_code
_entity_poly.pdbx_strand_id
1 'polypeptide(L)'
;MSETRVPTTIITWEEQWSAGHTGVTNNMVAVIDKVKADVALRVFEAVKLWEDTRTVHIGVNSAKVNAHGYERVGEITDVKIAGQRAKTTNKFGKRKWEWNGNGTATVVVKSFAEDAPK
;
A
#
# COMPACT_ATOMS: atom_id res chain seq x y z
N MET A 1 19.52 16.52 14.19
CA MET A 1 18.18 16.67 14.78
C MET A 1 17.19 16.51 13.65
N SER A 2 16.32 15.49 13.69
CA SER A 2 15.30 15.30 12.65
C SER A 2 14.21 16.33 12.91
N GLU A 3 14.15 17.39 12.11
CA GLU A 3 12.98 18.26 12.00
C GLU A 3 11.76 17.36 11.79
N THR A 4 10.98 17.17 12.85
CA THR A 4 9.81 16.30 12.81
C THR A 4 8.67 17.18 12.36
N ARG A 5 8.61 17.43 11.05
CA ARG A 5 7.50 18.14 10.42
C ARG A 5 6.18 17.56 10.94
N VAL A 6 5.29 18.43 11.42
CA VAL A 6 3.98 18.00 11.93
C VAL A 6 2.99 17.98 10.76
N PRO A 7 2.28 16.86 10.51
CA PRO A 7 1.28 16.82 9.46
C PRO A 7 0.10 17.72 9.80
N THR A 8 -0.36 18.50 8.83
CA THR A 8 -1.55 19.36 8.97
C THR A 8 -2.84 18.56 8.92
N THR A 9 -2.81 17.40 8.26
CA THR A 9 -3.95 16.49 8.14
C THR A 9 -3.48 15.06 8.10
N ILE A 10 -4.20 14.17 8.77
CA ILE A 10 -4.01 12.72 8.72
C ILE A 10 -5.31 12.09 8.26
N ILE A 11 -5.26 11.37 7.15
CA ILE A 11 -6.40 10.63 6.61
C ILE A 11 -6.09 9.16 6.76
N THR A 12 -7.01 8.41 7.37
CA THR A 12 -6.89 6.96 7.55
C THR A 12 -8.10 6.29 6.93
N TRP A 13 -7.87 5.25 6.14
CA TRP A 13 -8.95 4.42 5.59
C TRP A 13 -8.50 2.98 5.38
N GLU A 14 -9.46 2.10 5.10
CA GLU A 14 -9.20 0.72 4.74
C GLU A 14 -9.35 0.53 3.23
N GLU A 15 -8.31 0.01 2.59
CA GLU A 15 -8.33 -0.42 1.20
C GLU A 15 -8.67 -1.91 1.09
N GLN A 16 -9.69 -2.22 0.30
CA GLN A 16 -10.03 -3.61 -0.01
C GLN A 16 -9.04 -4.14 -1.04
N TRP A 17 -8.50 -5.34 -0.80
CA TRP A 17 -7.60 -5.98 -1.75
C TRP A 17 -8.05 -7.40 -2.04
N SER A 18 -7.67 -7.85 -3.23
CA SER A 18 -7.78 -9.24 -3.66
C SER A 18 -6.48 -9.56 -4.39
N ALA A 19 -5.83 -10.64 -4.01
CA ALA A 19 -4.58 -11.04 -4.63
C ALA A 19 -4.51 -12.55 -4.81
N GLY A 20 -4.09 -12.94 -6.01
CA GLY A 20 -3.59 -14.26 -6.30
C GLY A 20 -2.07 -14.29 -6.11
N HIS A 21 -1.56 -15.13 -5.23
CA HIS A 21 -0.14 -15.45 -5.14
C HIS A 21 0.08 -16.94 -5.41
N THR A 22 1.03 -17.24 -6.28
CA THR A 22 1.44 -18.59 -6.60
C THR A 22 2.87 -18.77 -6.13
N GLY A 23 3.14 -19.82 -5.33
CA GLY A 23 4.48 -20.12 -4.85
C GLY A 23 4.70 -21.63 -4.68
N VAL A 24 5.97 -22.04 -4.67
CA VAL A 24 6.38 -23.41 -4.30
C VAL A 24 6.44 -23.59 -2.78
N THR A 25 6.55 -22.49 -2.03
CA THR A 25 6.62 -22.44 -0.57
C THR A 25 5.42 -21.67 0.00
N ASN A 26 4.97 -22.07 1.19
CA ASN A 26 3.96 -21.34 1.95
C ASN A 26 4.63 -20.17 2.68
N ASN A 27 4.85 -19.06 1.98
CA ASN A 27 5.49 -17.88 2.55
C ASN A 27 4.51 -16.71 2.67
N MET A 28 3.91 -16.57 3.86
CA MET A 28 2.94 -15.51 4.12
C MET A 28 3.55 -14.11 4.08
N VAL A 29 4.85 -13.97 4.38
CA VAL A 29 5.56 -12.68 4.29
C VAL A 29 5.56 -12.19 2.85
N ALA A 30 5.90 -13.07 1.89
CA ALA A 30 5.88 -12.73 0.47
C ALA A 30 4.47 -12.38 -0.05
N VAL A 31 3.42 -13.01 0.50
CA VAL A 31 2.03 -12.64 0.20
C VAL A 31 1.72 -11.24 0.70
N ILE A 32 2.06 -10.94 1.96
CA ILE A 32 1.85 -9.61 2.56
C ILE A 32 2.62 -8.53 1.80
N ASP A 33 3.89 -8.78 1.44
CA ASP A 33 4.70 -7.82 0.69
C ASP A 33 4.11 -7.52 -0.68
N LYS A 34 3.62 -8.56 -1.38
CA LYS A 34 2.91 -8.39 -2.65
C LYS A 34 1.63 -7.57 -2.48
N VAL A 35 0.82 -7.87 -1.46
CA VAL A 35 -0.40 -7.12 -1.16
C VAL A 35 -0.07 -5.65 -0.86
N LYS A 36 0.95 -5.38 -0.05
CA LYS A 36 1.41 -4.01 0.24
C LYS A 36 1.83 -3.28 -1.02
N ALA A 37 2.58 -3.92 -1.93
CA ALA A 37 2.99 -3.31 -3.19
C ALA A 37 1.79 -2.98 -4.09
N ASP A 38 0.86 -3.92 -4.25
CA ASP A 38 -0.32 -3.76 -5.09
C ASP A 38 -1.27 -2.66 -4.53
N VAL A 39 -1.49 -2.64 -3.21
CA VAL A 39 -2.27 -1.58 -2.53
C VAL A 39 -1.56 -0.24 -2.64
N ALA A 40 -0.25 -0.18 -2.39
CA ALA A 40 0.53 1.06 -2.45
C ALA A 40 0.41 1.74 -3.82
N LEU A 41 0.42 0.97 -4.91
CA LEU A 41 0.25 1.50 -6.26
C LEU A 41 -1.15 2.13 -6.46
N ARG A 42 -2.22 1.45 -6.05
CA ARG A 42 -3.59 1.96 -6.22
C ARG A 42 -3.84 3.20 -5.38
N VAL A 43 -3.40 3.18 -4.12
CA VAL A 43 -3.47 4.34 -3.22
C VAL A 43 -2.67 5.50 -3.82
N PHE A 44 -1.48 5.24 -4.35
CA PHE A 44 -0.64 6.26 -4.96
C PHE A 44 -1.35 6.96 -6.11
N GLU A 45 -1.93 6.21 -7.04
CA GLU A 45 -2.70 6.78 -8.15
C GLU A 45 -3.94 7.54 -7.66
N ALA A 46 -4.63 7.05 -6.63
CA ALA A 46 -5.81 7.74 -6.08
C ALA A 46 -5.45 9.08 -5.40
N VAL A 47 -4.41 9.09 -4.55
CA VAL A 47 -3.97 10.31 -3.84
C VAL A 47 -3.39 11.34 -4.81
N LYS A 48 -2.68 10.87 -5.84
CA LYS A 48 -2.13 11.71 -6.91
C LYS A 48 -3.20 12.54 -7.64
N LEU A 49 -4.45 12.08 -7.65
CA LEU A 49 -5.56 12.77 -8.32
C LEU A 49 -6.20 13.88 -7.46
N TRP A 50 -5.79 14.07 -6.20
CA TRP A 50 -6.36 15.15 -5.39
C TRP A 50 -5.86 16.52 -5.89
N GLU A 51 -6.80 17.44 -6.09
CA GLU A 51 -6.57 18.73 -6.79
C GLU A 51 -5.46 19.59 -6.18
N ASP A 52 -5.25 19.48 -4.86
CA ASP A 52 -4.31 20.28 -4.08
C ASP A 52 -2.97 19.56 -3.80
N THR A 53 -2.65 18.50 -4.55
CA THR A 53 -1.43 17.69 -4.32
C THR A 53 -0.22 18.27 -5.05
N ARG A 54 0.85 18.57 -4.31
CA ARG A 54 2.15 18.92 -4.90
C ARG A 54 3.03 17.70 -5.12
N THR A 55 3.17 16.87 -4.09
CA THR A 55 3.96 15.64 -4.13
C THR A 55 3.26 14.52 -3.37
N VAL A 56 3.47 13.29 -3.81
CA VAL A 56 2.97 12.06 -3.16
C VAL A 56 4.12 11.10 -3.00
N HIS A 57 4.24 10.49 -1.81
CA HIS A 57 5.18 9.43 -1.49
C HIS A 57 4.42 8.27 -0.86
N ILE A 58 4.40 7.08 -1.47
CA ILE A 58 3.79 5.87 -0.88
C ILE A 58 4.69 4.67 -1.13
N GLY A 59 5.21 4.09 -0.06
CA GLY A 59 6.20 3.01 -0.16
C GLY A 59 7.43 3.48 -0.94
N VAL A 60 7.72 2.81 -2.05
CA VAL A 60 8.84 3.16 -2.95
C VAL A 60 8.46 4.15 -4.05
N ASN A 61 7.18 4.46 -4.21
CA ASN A 61 6.69 5.32 -5.29
C ASN A 61 6.66 6.78 -4.84
N SER A 62 7.11 7.67 -5.72
CA SER A 62 7.00 9.11 -5.52
C SER A 62 6.69 9.84 -6.82
N ALA A 63 5.84 10.86 -6.77
CA ALA A 63 5.62 11.76 -7.90
C ALA A 63 5.38 13.20 -7.44
N LYS A 64 5.71 14.14 -8.33
CA LYS A 64 5.28 15.53 -8.26
C LYS A 64 4.09 15.73 -9.21
N VAL A 65 3.00 16.27 -8.70
CA VAL A 65 1.73 16.42 -9.43
C VAL A 65 1.53 17.86 -9.88
N ASN A 66 1.55 18.81 -8.93
CA ASN A 66 1.36 20.23 -9.19
C ASN A 66 2.56 21.08 -8.73
N ALA A 67 2.53 22.36 -9.12
CA ALA A 67 3.53 23.34 -8.68
C ALA A 67 3.35 23.78 -7.22
N HIS A 68 2.10 23.82 -6.74
CA HIS A 68 1.69 24.30 -5.42
C HIS A 68 0.78 23.27 -4.74
N GLY A 69 0.70 23.32 -3.40
CA GLY A 69 -0.18 22.45 -2.62
C GLY A 69 0.53 21.64 -1.53
N TYR A 70 -0.07 20.52 -1.14
CA TYR A 70 0.42 19.68 -0.05
C TYR A 70 1.41 18.62 -0.51
N GLU A 71 2.44 18.37 0.30
CA GLU A 71 3.19 17.13 0.26
C GLU A 71 2.43 16.05 1.03
N ARG A 72 2.23 14.88 0.41
CA ARG A 72 1.52 13.75 1.00
C ARG A 72 2.44 12.55 1.14
N VAL A 73 2.55 12.04 2.36
CA VAL A 73 3.33 10.85 2.68
C VAL A 73 2.36 9.78 3.19
N GLY A 74 2.23 8.71 2.43
CA GLY A 74 1.37 7.58 2.71
C GLY A 74 2.14 6.35 3.18
N GLU A 75 1.55 5.64 4.14
CA GLU A 75 2.05 4.38 4.68
C GLU A 75 0.91 3.35 4.81
N ILE A 76 1.25 2.08 4.60
CA ILE A 76 0.36 0.95 4.87
C ILE A 76 0.76 0.40 6.24
N THR A 77 -0.10 0.59 7.23
CA THR A 77 0.20 0.32 8.64
C THR A 77 -0.22 -1.08 9.07
N ASP A 78 -1.26 -1.63 8.45
CA ASP A 78 -1.77 -2.97 8.75
C ASP A 78 -2.31 -3.66 7.49
N VAL A 79 -2.26 -4.99 7.46
CA VAL A 79 -2.80 -5.83 6.38
C VAL A 79 -3.52 -7.02 7.00
N LYS A 80 -4.84 -7.04 6.86
CA LYS A 80 -5.70 -8.16 7.24
C LYS A 80 -5.96 -9.05 6.04
N ILE A 81 -5.88 -10.35 6.29
CA ILE A 81 -6.02 -11.42 5.31
C ILE A 81 -7.28 -12.23 5.63
N ALA A 82 -8.15 -12.36 4.64
CA ALA A 82 -9.31 -13.23 4.61
C ALA A 82 -9.25 -14.16 3.37
N GLY A 83 -9.87 -15.34 3.46
CA GLY A 83 -9.88 -16.33 2.36
C GLY A 83 -9.06 -17.60 2.63
N GLN A 84 -9.38 -18.65 1.89
CA GLN A 84 -8.83 -19.99 2.08
C GLN A 84 -7.57 -20.24 1.26
N ARG A 85 -6.63 -20.97 1.86
CA ARG A 85 -5.40 -21.44 1.20
C ARG A 85 -5.74 -22.67 0.34
N ALA A 86 -5.39 -22.65 -0.95
CA ALA A 86 -5.52 -23.82 -1.81
C ALA A 86 -4.14 -24.45 -2.08
N LYS A 87 -4.01 -25.74 -1.79
CA LYS A 87 -2.83 -26.53 -2.15
C LYS A 87 -3.15 -27.34 -3.39
N THR A 88 -2.50 -27.04 -4.51
CA THR A 88 -2.65 -27.83 -5.74
C THR A 88 -1.40 -28.68 -5.96
N THR A 89 -1.58 -29.91 -6.43
CA THR A 89 -0.48 -30.78 -6.86
C THR A 89 -0.66 -30.99 -8.35
N ASN A 90 0.36 -30.65 -9.14
CA ASN A 90 0.27 -30.87 -10.58
C ASN A 90 0.43 -32.37 -10.93
N LYS A 91 0.15 -32.74 -12.18
CA LYS A 91 0.26 -34.12 -12.69
C LYS A 91 1.65 -34.76 -12.56
N PHE A 92 2.68 -33.98 -12.19
CA PHE A 92 4.07 -34.42 -12.00
C PHE A 92 4.45 -34.51 -10.51
N GLY A 93 3.48 -34.45 -9.59
CA GLY A 93 3.72 -34.52 -8.14
C GLY A 93 4.35 -33.25 -7.54
N LYS A 94 4.57 -32.18 -8.33
CA LYS A 94 5.08 -30.91 -7.81
C LYS A 94 3.94 -30.19 -7.09
N ARG A 95 4.22 -29.81 -5.84
CA ARG A 95 3.31 -29.04 -4.99
C ARG A 95 3.39 -27.56 -5.39
N LYS A 96 2.22 -26.94 -5.56
CA LYS A 96 2.04 -25.51 -5.79
C LYS A 96 1.07 -25.01 -4.72
N TRP A 97 1.44 -23.89 -4.10
CA TRP A 97 0.54 -23.17 -3.22
C TRP A 97 -0.09 -22.05 -4.03
N GLU A 98 -1.41 -22.09 -4.12
CA GLU A 98 -2.21 -21.04 -4.72
C GLU A 98 -2.95 -20.33 -3.60
N TRP A 99 -2.62 -19.05 -3.47
CA TRP A 99 -3.16 -18.17 -2.48
C TRP A 99 -4.10 -17.22 -3.18
N ASN A 100 -5.41 -17.50 -3.11
CA ASN A 100 -6.44 -16.59 -3.57
C ASN A 100 -7.20 -16.11 -2.35
N GLY A 101 -6.90 -14.89 -1.92
CA GLY A 101 -7.56 -14.30 -0.78
C GLY A 101 -7.84 -12.83 -1.00
N ASN A 102 -8.64 -12.31 -0.10
CA ASN A 102 -9.06 -10.92 -0.06
C ASN A 102 -8.82 -10.37 1.35
N GLY A 103 -9.07 -9.09 1.55
CA GLY A 103 -8.97 -8.52 2.88
C GLY A 103 -8.89 -7.02 2.84
N THR A 104 -8.40 -6.45 3.94
CA THR A 104 -8.24 -5.00 4.08
C THR A 104 -6.79 -4.63 4.37
N ALA A 105 -6.37 -3.47 3.89
CA ALA A 105 -5.11 -2.86 4.25
C ALA A 105 -5.41 -1.46 4.82
N THR A 106 -4.86 -1.14 5.99
CA THR A 106 -5.04 0.18 6.59
C THR A 106 -4.00 1.13 6.02
N VAL A 107 -4.47 2.20 5.41
CA VAL A 107 -3.66 3.24 4.77
C VAL A 107 -3.76 4.51 5.60
N VAL A 108 -2.61 5.12 5.86
CA VAL A 108 -2.52 6.42 6.53
C VAL A 108 -1.79 7.37 5.59
N VAL A 109 -2.40 8.52 5.27
CA VAL A 109 -1.78 9.59 4.49
C VAL A 109 -1.65 10.84 5.35
N LYS A 110 -0.42 11.29 5.52
CA LYS A 110 -0.04 12.50 6.23
C LYS A 110 0.18 13.62 5.20
N SER A 111 -0.52 14.74 5.37
CA SER A 111 -0.37 15.92 4.50
C SER A 111 0.43 17.00 5.22
N PHE A 112 1.34 17.65 4.49
CA PHE A 112 2.18 18.74 4.99
C PHE A 112 1.99 19.96 4.09
N ALA A 113 1.43 21.04 4.66
CA ALA A 113 1.26 22.31 3.95
C ALA A 113 2.62 22.95 3.62
N GLU A 114 2.62 23.75 2.56
CA GLU A 114 3.80 24.50 2.09
C GLU A 114 4.31 25.51 3.15
N ASP A 115 3.39 26.10 3.92
CA ASP A 115 3.68 27.11 4.94
C ASP A 115 3.85 26.53 6.36
N ALA A 116 3.77 25.20 6.52
CA ALA A 116 3.97 24.58 7.83
C ALA A 116 5.45 24.67 8.23
N PRO A 117 5.77 25.16 9.45
CA PRO A 117 7.15 25.25 9.91
C PRO A 117 7.81 23.87 9.86
N LYS A 118 9.06 23.83 9.37
CA LYS A 118 9.86 22.61 9.32
C LYS A 118 10.33 22.18 10.70
#